data_AF-A0AB34K973-F1
#
_entry.id   AF-A0AB34K973-F1
#
_cell.length_a   1.000
_cell.length_b   1.000
_cell.length_c   1.000
_cell.angle_alpha   90.00
_cell.angle_beta   90.00
_cell.angle_gamma   90.00
#
_symmetry.space_group_name_H-M   'P 1'
#
loop_
_entity.id
_entity.type
_entity.pdbx_description
1 polymer ?
#
loop_
_entity_poly.entity_id
_entity_poly.type
_entity_poly.pdbx_seq_one_letter_code
_entity_poly.pdbx_strand_id
1 'polypeptide(L)'
;MARGVKLRLHWRRLALAAIAPFVLYFAVRYARSPAACPRGFLCVPNAVGGSPSAARPYVEFSEVTSTATVYRVSSLVKSVQTPYQLVQVYDTLFFGKILTIDGALMITERDEMNYHETLVHTVMAYLPEAKRVLVIGGGDGGTVTQLVKHPNLVQIVWCEIDDVVVQFAREFFPRQTKALQDPRVRLVVQNAASFVQEAQYPIAQLNNGTFDAILIDSTDFNAAEPLFSTAFYNDCKHLLSPKGILAFNLDSPQWGQVRVATASEQMSRLFRNAYIFQVYQPTYASGHYSFMFASDEVHPFRTKPDWTAFLRKRIVTSYYNPDVHYASFLLATQLQTVLHGVPRLHQVAPDIFPYYDVPGVLGWPVATREST
;
A
#
# COMPACT_ATOMS: atom_id res chain seq x y z
N MET A 1 -82.17 1.32 9.51
CA MET A 1 -81.74 2.73 9.41
C MET A 1 -80.23 2.76 9.17
N ALA A 2 -79.82 3.49 8.14
CA ALA A 2 -78.50 3.43 7.53
C ALA A 2 -77.38 4.07 8.37
N ARG A 3 -76.16 3.52 8.25
CA ARG A 3 -74.90 4.20 7.81
C ARG A 3 -73.68 3.46 8.36
N GLY A 4 -72.65 3.28 7.53
CA GLY A 4 -71.29 3.07 8.05
C GLY A 4 -70.36 2.06 7.37
N VAL A 5 -70.46 1.77 6.08
CA VAL A 5 -69.38 1.07 5.36
C VAL A 5 -69.12 1.75 4.03
N LYS A 6 -67.98 2.46 3.94
CA LYS A 6 -67.19 2.83 2.74
C LYS A 6 -66.31 4.02 3.10
N LEU A 7 -65.02 3.81 3.39
CA LEU A 7 -63.92 4.75 3.05
C LEU A 7 -62.55 4.26 3.56
N ARG A 8 -61.92 3.22 2.99
CA ARG A 8 -60.47 2.97 3.22
C ARG A 8 -59.72 2.36 2.02
N LEU A 9 -60.07 2.74 0.78
CA LEU A 9 -59.33 2.29 -0.40
C LEU A 9 -59.11 3.37 -1.49
N HIS A 10 -59.07 4.66 -1.12
CA HIS A 10 -58.83 5.75 -2.09
C HIS A 10 -57.64 6.68 -1.77
N TRP A 11 -56.93 6.48 -0.65
CA TRP A 11 -55.85 7.38 -0.24
C TRP A 11 -54.45 7.04 -0.79
N ARG A 12 -54.24 5.85 -1.36
CA ARG A 12 -52.92 5.44 -1.88
C ARG A 12 -52.65 5.77 -3.36
N ARG A 13 -53.66 6.17 -4.14
CA ARG A 13 -53.47 6.56 -5.56
C ARG A 13 -53.52 8.07 -5.81
N LEU A 14 -54.04 8.88 -4.88
CA LEU A 14 -54.06 10.34 -5.00
C LEU A 14 -52.77 11.01 -4.46
N ALA A 15 -52.04 10.36 -3.55
CA ALA A 15 -50.77 10.90 -3.03
C ALA A 15 -49.63 10.89 -4.07
N LEU A 16 -49.68 10.00 -5.07
CA LEU A 16 -48.65 9.90 -6.12
C LEU A 16 -48.87 10.87 -7.30
N ALA A 17 -50.08 11.39 -7.49
CA ALA A 17 -50.37 12.33 -8.59
C ALA A 17 -50.16 13.82 -8.22
N ALA A 18 -50.09 14.15 -6.93
CA ALA A 18 -49.90 15.53 -6.45
C ALA A 18 -48.43 15.90 -6.15
N ILE A 19 -47.52 14.92 -6.09
CA ILE A 19 -46.09 15.15 -5.78
C ILE A 19 -45.26 15.33 -7.06
N ALA A 20 -45.71 14.79 -8.20
CA ALA A 20 -45.00 14.88 -9.47
C ALA A 20 -44.84 16.33 -10.02
N PRO A 21 -45.79 17.28 -9.87
CA PRO A 21 -45.62 18.64 -10.36
C PRO A 21 -44.70 19.49 -9.46
N PHE A 22 -44.59 19.16 -8.17
CA PHE A 22 -43.78 19.93 -7.22
C PHE A 22 -42.28 19.63 -7.36
N VAL A 23 -41.91 18.39 -7.69
CA VAL A 23 -40.51 18.00 -7.93
C VAL A 23 -39.97 18.64 -9.22
N LEU A 24 -40.79 18.77 -10.26
CA LEU A 24 -40.37 19.37 -11.52
C LEU A 24 -40.30 20.91 -11.46
N TYR A 25 -41.16 21.57 -10.68
CA TYR A 25 -41.11 23.02 -10.49
C TYR A 25 -39.86 23.48 -9.71
N PHE A 26 -39.37 22.67 -8.77
CA PHE A 26 -38.12 22.97 -8.05
C PHE A 26 -36.87 22.66 -8.88
N ALA A 27 -36.89 21.62 -9.73
CA ALA A 27 -35.76 21.28 -10.60
C ALA A 27 -35.50 22.35 -11.68
N VAL A 28 -36.54 23.00 -12.20
CA VAL A 28 -36.40 24.00 -13.27
C VAL A 28 -36.03 25.39 -12.73
N ARG A 29 -36.36 25.73 -11.48
CA ARG A 29 -36.06 27.05 -10.90
C ARG A 29 -34.67 27.15 -10.25
N TYR A 30 -34.06 26.03 -9.87
CA TYR A 30 -32.68 26.00 -9.35
C TYR A 30 -31.60 26.08 -10.43
N ALA A 31 -31.97 25.93 -11.70
CA ALA A 31 -31.04 26.08 -12.83
C ALA A 31 -30.69 27.55 -13.17
N ARG A 32 -31.24 28.56 -12.46
CA ARG A 32 -31.07 29.99 -12.84
C ARG A 32 -30.84 31.00 -11.70
N SER A 33 -30.52 30.58 -10.47
CA SER A 33 -30.17 31.54 -9.40
C SER A 33 -28.94 31.11 -8.60
N PRO A 34 -27.83 31.86 -8.60
CA PRO A 34 -26.63 31.56 -7.82
C PRO A 34 -26.73 32.20 -6.44
N ALA A 35 -27.45 31.59 -5.50
CA ALA A 35 -27.30 31.86 -4.06
C ALA A 35 -28.22 30.95 -3.24
N ALA A 36 -27.66 29.85 -2.72
CA ALA A 36 -27.99 29.24 -1.41
C ALA A 36 -27.53 27.77 -1.43
N CYS A 37 -26.27 27.53 -1.06
CA CYS A 37 -25.84 26.18 -0.70
C CYS A 37 -26.33 25.88 0.73
N PRO A 38 -27.01 24.76 1.01
CA PRO A 38 -27.32 24.34 2.37
C PRO A 38 -26.00 24.12 3.14
N ARG A 39 -25.88 24.69 4.34
CA ARG A 39 -24.70 24.49 5.21
C ARG A 39 -24.52 22.99 5.47
N GLY A 40 -23.42 22.41 4.97
CA GLY A 40 -23.04 21.01 5.23
C GLY A 40 -22.52 20.23 4.02
N PHE A 41 -22.77 20.71 2.80
CA PHE A 41 -22.15 20.16 1.58
C PHE A 41 -21.15 21.16 1.01
N LEU A 42 -19.93 20.70 0.73
CA LEU A 42 -18.91 21.48 0.03
C LEU A 42 -19.29 21.52 -1.46
N CYS A 43 -20.30 22.32 -1.82
CA CYS A 43 -20.46 22.71 -3.22
C CYS A 43 -19.29 23.62 -3.56
N VAL A 44 -18.34 23.11 -4.35
CA VAL A 44 -17.28 23.93 -4.95
C VAL A 44 -17.99 25.06 -5.70
N PRO A 45 -17.84 26.33 -5.28
CA PRO A 45 -18.36 27.42 -6.06
C PRO A 45 -17.62 27.39 -7.39
N ASN A 46 -18.33 27.36 -8.51
CA ASN A 46 -17.77 27.78 -9.78
C ASN A 46 -17.36 29.25 -9.62
N ALA A 47 -16.11 29.47 -9.19
CA ALA A 47 -15.50 30.78 -9.08
C ALA A 47 -15.30 31.31 -10.51
N VAL A 48 -16.31 32.02 -11.00
CA VAL A 48 -16.16 32.92 -12.13
C VAL A 48 -15.45 34.16 -11.61
N GLY A 49 -14.12 34.22 -11.80
CA GLY A 49 -13.31 35.34 -11.32
C GLY A 49 -11.79 35.13 -11.42
N GLY A 50 -11.27 34.89 -12.64
CA GLY A 50 -9.88 35.19 -13.03
C GLY A 50 -8.75 34.20 -12.71
N SER A 51 -8.20 33.58 -13.77
CA SER A 51 -6.83 33.02 -13.94
C SER A 51 -6.46 31.66 -13.32
N PRO A 52 -5.56 30.85 -13.94
CA PRO A 52 -5.26 30.61 -15.35
C PRO A 52 -6.04 29.36 -15.83
N SER A 53 -5.85 28.89 -17.06
CA SER A 53 -6.36 27.58 -17.54
C SER A 53 -6.07 26.47 -16.51
N ALA A 54 -7.03 26.14 -15.64
CA ALA A 54 -6.83 25.13 -14.61
C ALA A 54 -6.63 23.78 -15.30
N ALA A 55 -5.44 23.21 -15.15
CA ALA A 55 -5.13 21.89 -15.66
C ALA A 55 -6.20 20.89 -15.20
N ARG A 56 -6.58 19.96 -16.08
CA ARG A 56 -7.55 18.91 -15.74
C ARG A 56 -7.03 18.17 -14.51
N PRO A 57 -7.86 17.94 -13.48
CA PRO A 57 -7.43 17.23 -12.29
C PRO A 57 -6.95 15.83 -12.65
N TYR A 58 -5.97 15.35 -11.91
CA TYR A 58 -5.62 13.92 -11.93
C TYR A 58 -6.71 13.16 -11.15
N VAL A 59 -7.17 12.05 -11.73
CA VAL A 59 -8.19 11.21 -11.13
C VAL A 59 -7.67 9.78 -11.11
N GLU A 60 -7.55 9.24 -9.91
CA GLU A 60 -7.23 7.84 -9.69
C GLU A 60 -8.53 7.08 -9.48
N PHE A 61 -8.81 6.09 -10.34
CA PHE A 61 -10.01 5.28 -10.25
C PHE A 61 -9.71 3.95 -9.56
N SER A 62 -10.57 3.57 -8.62
CA SER A 62 -10.56 2.25 -8.00
C SER A 62 -11.68 1.40 -8.58
N GLU A 63 -11.34 0.40 -9.40
CA GLU A 63 -12.33 -0.55 -9.93
C GLU A 63 -12.97 -1.39 -8.82
N VAL A 64 -12.18 -1.74 -7.79
CA VAL A 64 -12.61 -2.57 -6.65
C VAL A 64 -13.76 -1.93 -5.88
N THR A 65 -13.68 -0.62 -5.65
CA THR A 65 -14.69 0.10 -4.86
C THR A 65 -15.66 0.91 -5.71
N SER A 66 -15.42 0.99 -7.03
CA SER A 66 -16.13 1.91 -7.93
C SER A 66 -16.09 3.37 -7.43
N THR A 67 -14.97 3.77 -6.82
CA THR A 67 -14.72 5.13 -6.33
C THR A 67 -13.55 5.78 -7.06
N ALA A 68 -13.37 7.08 -6.87
CA ALA A 68 -12.23 7.79 -7.41
C ALA A 68 -11.67 8.80 -6.40
N THR A 69 -10.35 8.95 -6.40
CA THR A 69 -9.63 9.99 -5.67
C THR A 69 -9.23 11.08 -6.67
N VAL A 70 -9.57 12.34 -6.35
CA VAL A 70 -9.33 13.47 -7.25
C VAL A 70 -8.27 14.38 -6.66
N TYR A 71 -7.19 14.58 -7.42
CA TYR A 71 -6.11 15.50 -7.09
C TYR A 71 -6.21 16.74 -7.95
N ARG A 72 -6.31 17.90 -7.30
CA ARG A 72 -6.13 19.18 -8.00
C ARG A 72 -4.66 19.33 -8.37
N VAL A 73 -4.40 19.38 -9.66
CA VAL A 73 -3.05 19.56 -10.22
C VAL A 73 -2.85 20.99 -10.72
N SER A 74 -1.64 21.49 -10.58
CA SER A 74 -1.18 22.71 -11.22
C SER A 74 -0.89 22.46 -12.70
N SER A 75 -0.27 21.31 -13.02
CA SER A 75 0.03 20.88 -14.40
C SER A 75 0.36 19.39 -14.49
N LEU A 76 0.24 18.82 -15.69
CA LEU A 76 0.92 17.59 -16.09
C LEU A 76 2.34 17.98 -16.55
N VAL A 77 3.35 17.56 -15.79
CA VAL A 77 4.76 17.94 -16.00
C VAL A 77 5.38 17.15 -17.14
N LYS A 78 5.18 15.83 -17.15
CA LYS A 78 5.71 14.93 -18.17
C LYS A 78 4.85 13.69 -18.29
N SER A 79 4.74 13.14 -19.50
CA SER A 79 3.98 11.93 -19.80
C SER A 79 4.71 11.15 -20.89
N VAL A 80 5.04 9.90 -20.61
CA VAL A 80 5.74 9.01 -21.56
C VAL A 80 5.07 7.63 -21.52
N GLN A 81 4.70 7.14 -22.70
CA GLN A 81 4.32 5.74 -22.88
C GLN A 81 5.59 4.93 -23.13
N THR A 82 5.86 3.95 -22.28
CA THR A 82 6.95 2.98 -22.45
C THR A 82 6.40 1.68 -23.05
N PRO A 83 7.25 0.73 -23.45
CA PRO A 83 6.81 -0.62 -23.82
C PRO A 83 6.06 -1.36 -22.69
N TYR A 84 6.19 -0.89 -21.44
CA TYR A 84 5.61 -1.53 -20.27
C TYR A 84 4.35 -0.83 -19.76
N GLN A 85 4.36 0.51 -19.71
CA GLN A 85 3.33 1.29 -19.01
C GLN A 85 3.34 2.78 -19.39
N LEU A 86 2.27 3.49 -19.05
CA LEU A 86 2.18 4.95 -19.13
C LEU A 86 2.74 5.57 -17.84
N VAL A 87 3.89 6.25 -17.93
CA VAL A 87 4.53 6.94 -16.80
C VAL A 87 4.25 8.43 -16.89
N GLN A 88 3.69 9.02 -15.83
CA GLN A 88 3.38 10.45 -15.80
C GLN A 88 3.80 11.10 -14.49
N VAL A 89 4.13 12.39 -14.56
CA VAL A 89 4.41 13.24 -13.40
C VAL A 89 3.49 14.43 -13.43
N TYR A 90 2.79 14.66 -12.33
CA TYR A 90 1.96 15.84 -12.13
C TYR A 90 2.54 16.71 -11.02
N ASP A 91 2.25 18.00 -11.09
CA ASP A 91 2.56 18.95 -10.02
C ASP A 91 1.28 19.25 -9.23
N THR A 92 1.30 19.07 -7.91
CA THR A 92 0.16 19.31 -7.02
C THR A 92 0.48 20.38 -5.99
N LEU A 93 -0.55 21.05 -5.47
CA LEU A 93 -0.36 22.15 -4.53
C LEU A 93 0.10 21.71 -3.14
N PHE A 94 -0.34 20.54 -2.66
CA PHE A 94 -0.09 20.10 -1.29
C PHE A 94 0.93 18.97 -1.19
N PHE A 95 0.86 18.00 -2.09
CA PHE A 95 1.72 16.81 -2.07
C PHE A 95 3.04 16.99 -2.83
N GLY A 96 3.23 18.17 -3.46
CA GLY A 96 4.33 18.40 -4.39
C GLY A 96 4.11 17.63 -5.69
N LYS A 97 5.19 17.16 -6.29
CA LYS A 97 5.12 16.27 -7.46
C LYS A 97 4.57 14.90 -7.05
N ILE A 98 3.80 14.32 -7.97
CA ILE A 98 3.32 12.96 -7.88
C ILE A 98 3.70 12.20 -9.14
N LEU A 99 4.12 10.94 -8.99
CA LEU A 99 4.36 10.02 -10.10
C LEU A 99 3.21 9.04 -10.16
N THR A 100 2.70 8.81 -11.37
CA THR A 100 1.63 7.85 -11.62
C THR A 100 2.04 6.90 -12.73
N ILE A 101 1.62 5.65 -12.61
CA ILE A 101 1.83 4.59 -13.60
C ILE A 101 0.47 4.02 -13.98
N ASP A 102 0.14 4.03 -15.28
CA ASP A 102 -1.16 3.58 -15.82
C ASP A 102 -2.37 4.19 -15.07
N GLY A 103 -2.21 5.44 -14.61
CA GLY A 103 -3.23 6.18 -13.87
C GLY A 103 -3.32 5.86 -12.38
N ALA A 104 -2.56 4.90 -11.85
CA ALA A 104 -2.44 4.63 -10.42
C ALA A 104 -1.32 5.48 -9.80
N LEU A 105 -1.51 5.94 -8.56
CA LEU A 105 -0.55 6.78 -7.84
C LEU A 105 0.58 5.92 -7.26
N MET A 106 1.84 6.28 -7.55
CA MET A 106 3.01 5.50 -7.12
C MET A 106 3.81 6.19 -6.02
N ILE A 107 3.98 7.52 -6.12
CA ILE A 107 4.74 8.26 -5.10
C ILE A 107 4.26 9.71 -5.05
N THR A 108 4.35 10.30 -3.86
CA THR A 108 4.28 11.75 -3.67
C THR A 108 5.54 12.26 -2.97
N GLU A 109 5.93 13.52 -3.22
CA GLU A 109 7.07 14.11 -2.50
C GLU A 109 6.84 14.22 -0.97
N ARG A 110 5.58 14.16 -0.52
CA ARG A 110 5.22 14.53 0.85
C ARG A 110 5.10 13.36 1.82
N ASP A 111 4.56 12.23 1.39
CA ASP A 111 4.16 11.14 2.30
C ASP A 111 4.73 9.75 1.93
N GLU A 112 5.62 9.66 0.95
CA GLU A 112 6.27 8.40 0.53
C GLU A 112 7.05 7.70 1.66
N MET A 113 7.56 8.47 2.63
CA MET A 113 8.38 7.94 3.71
C MET A 113 7.60 6.93 4.57
N ASN A 114 6.27 7.08 4.72
CA ASN A 114 5.48 6.13 5.50
C ASN A 114 5.61 4.73 4.92
N TYR A 115 5.36 4.60 3.61
CA TYR A 115 5.47 3.35 2.87
C TYR A 115 6.89 2.79 2.90
N HIS A 116 7.89 3.57 2.45
CA HIS A 116 9.25 3.06 2.28
C HIS A 116 9.95 2.77 3.62
N GLU A 117 9.77 3.63 4.63
CA GLU A 117 10.34 3.36 5.97
C GLU A 117 9.73 2.09 6.57
N THR A 118 8.42 1.87 6.38
CA THR A 118 7.75 0.69 6.91
C THR A 118 8.21 -0.58 6.21
N LEU A 119 8.23 -0.62 4.87
CA LEU A 119 8.70 -1.78 4.11
C LEU A 119 10.13 -2.16 4.50
N VAL A 120 11.04 -1.19 4.51
CA VAL A 120 12.47 -1.45 4.71
C VAL A 120 12.80 -1.69 6.18
N HIS A 121 12.44 -0.79 7.07
CA HIS A 121 12.95 -0.85 8.44
C HIS A 121 12.29 -1.95 9.26
N THR A 122 11.05 -2.35 8.94
CA THR A 122 10.41 -3.52 9.56
C THR A 122 11.22 -4.78 9.32
N VAL A 123 11.71 -5.00 8.10
CA VAL A 123 12.56 -6.15 7.77
C VAL A 123 13.94 -6.00 8.40
N MET A 124 14.57 -4.84 8.20
CA MET A 124 15.97 -4.63 8.59
C MET A 124 16.18 -4.57 10.12
N ALA A 125 15.12 -4.36 10.91
CA ALA A 125 15.17 -4.44 12.37
C ALA A 125 15.48 -5.86 12.87
N TYR A 126 15.10 -6.90 12.12
CA TYR A 126 15.41 -8.29 12.43
C TYR A 126 16.77 -8.74 11.89
N LEU A 127 17.40 -7.96 11.01
CA LEU A 127 18.64 -8.29 10.31
C LEU A 127 19.76 -7.29 10.66
N PRO A 128 20.22 -7.24 11.92
CA PRO A 128 21.23 -6.26 12.34
C PRO A 128 22.55 -6.39 11.56
N GLU A 129 22.88 -7.63 11.15
CA GLU A 129 24.12 -8.02 10.45
C GLU A 129 23.94 -8.20 8.93
N ALA A 130 22.80 -7.82 8.36
CA ALA A 130 22.54 -7.98 6.92
C ALA A 130 23.67 -7.35 6.08
N LYS A 131 24.06 -8.01 5.01
CA LYS A 131 25.10 -7.58 4.08
C LYS A 131 24.54 -7.34 2.68
N ARG A 132 23.60 -8.17 2.23
CA ARG A 132 23.13 -8.19 0.85
C ARG A 132 21.61 -8.13 0.78
N VAL A 133 21.09 -7.19 0.02
CA VAL A 133 19.64 -7.04 -0.21
C VAL A 133 19.37 -6.96 -1.71
N LEU A 134 18.31 -7.65 -2.13
CA LEU A 134 17.72 -7.51 -3.46
C LEU A 134 16.44 -6.69 -3.34
N VAL A 135 16.30 -5.68 -4.18
CA VAL A 135 15.07 -4.92 -4.39
C VAL A 135 14.56 -5.25 -5.79
N ILE A 136 13.28 -5.56 -5.90
CA ILE A 136 12.59 -5.84 -7.16
C ILE A 136 11.50 -4.79 -7.33
N GLY A 137 11.50 -4.07 -8.45
CA GLY A 137 10.64 -2.90 -8.65
C GLY A 137 11.19 -1.68 -7.91
N GLY A 138 10.29 -0.83 -7.40
CA GLY A 138 10.63 0.37 -6.65
C GLY A 138 11.36 1.39 -7.51
N GLY A 139 10.93 1.56 -8.75
CA GLY A 139 11.55 2.43 -9.76
C GLY A 139 11.72 3.89 -9.31
N ASP A 140 10.91 4.34 -8.36
CA ASP A 140 11.01 5.65 -7.71
C ASP A 140 12.25 5.77 -6.78
N GLY A 141 12.81 4.64 -6.36
CA GLY A 141 14.03 4.54 -5.56
C GLY A 141 13.85 4.72 -4.06
N GLY A 142 12.64 4.92 -3.54
CA GLY A 142 12.38 5.15 -2.12
C GLY A 142 12.84 3.99 -1.24
N THR A 143 12.55 2.75 -1.63
CA THR A 143 13.02 1.53 -0.95
C THR A 143 14.55 1.46 -0.88
N VAL A 144 15.25 1.71 -1.99
CA VAL A 144 16.71 1.72 -2.03
C VAL A 144 17.29 2.83 -1.15
N THR A 145 16.65 4.00 -1.14
CA THR A 145 17.06 5.15 -0.32
C THR A 145 17.00 4.86 1.17
N GLN A 146 15.99 4.10 1.65
CA GLN A 146 15.97 3.66 3.04
C GLN A 146 17.03 2.59 3.34
N LEU A 147 17.28 1.66 2.40
CA LEU A 147 18.32 0.63 2.56
C LEU A 147 19.72 1.23 2.69
N VAL A 148 20.03 2.28 1.93
CA VAL A 148 21.31 3.00 2.01
C VAL A 148 21.60 3.51 3.43
N LYS A 149 20.57 3.80 4.24
CA LYS A 149 20.73 4.22 5.64
C LYS A 149 21.29 3.11 6.54
N HIS A 150 21.32 1.85 6.09
CA HIS A 150 21.90 0.73 6.84
C HIS A 150 23.39 0.55 6.46
N PRO A 151 24.35 0.96 7.33
CA PRO A 151 25.77 0.97 6.99
C PRO A 151 26.40 -0.42 6.91
N ASN A 152 25.74 -1.44 7.49
CA ASN A 152 26.18 -2.82 7.46
C ASN A 152 26.04 -3.48 6.08
N LEU A 153 25.17 -2.94 5.21
CA LEU A 153 25.02 -3.42 3.85
C LEU A 153 26.27 -3.16 3.04
N VAL A 154 26.70 -4.17 2.28
CA VAL A 154 27.81 -4.10 1.33
C VAL A 154 27.31 -4.11 -0.12
N GLN A 155 26.09 -4.58 -0.36
CA GLN A 155 25.50 -4.62 -1.70
C GLN A 155 23.97 -4.51 -1.63
N ILE A 156 23.42 -3.61 -2.45
CA ILE A 156 22.00 -3.47 -2.73
C ILE A 156 21.83 -3.69 -4.23
N VAL A 157 21.29 -4.84 -4.62
CA VAL A 157 20.92 -5.10 -6.01
C VAL A 157 19.51 -4.56 -6.21
N TRP A 158 19.32 -3.69 -7.19
CA TRP A 158 18.02 -3.09 -7.49
C TRP A 158 17.63 -3.47 -8.92
N CYS A 159 16.61 -4.30 -9.07
CA CYS A 159 16.12 -4.78 -10.35
C CYS A 159 14.82 -4.07 -10.71
N GLU A 160 14.86 -3.25 -11.75
CA GLU A 160 13.70 -2.51 -12.27
C GLU A 160 13.52 -2.87 -13.76
N ILE A 161 12.29 -3.07 -14.21
CA ILE A 161 12.04 -3.44 -15.60
C ILE A 161 12.03 -2.22 -16.52
N ASP A 162 11.57 -1.07 -16.03
CA ASP A 162 11.35 0.15 -16.81
C ASP A 162 12.31 1.27 -16.38
N ASP A 163 13.35 1.49 -17.18
CA ASP A 163 14.36 2.51 -16.91
C ASP A 163 13.81 3.93 -16.97
N VAL A 164 12.68 4.16 -17.66
CA VAL A 164 12.02 5.47 -17.71
C VAL A 164 11.49 5.87 -16.34
N VAL A 165 10.99 4.91 -15.54
CA VAL A 165 10.55 5.17 -14.17
C VAL A 165 11.72 5.66 -13.32
N VAL A 166 12.88 5.00 -13.42
CA VAL A 166 14.12 5.40 -12.72
C VAL A 166 14.59 6.79 -13.17
N GLN A 167 14.54 7.08 -14.47
CA GLN A 167 14.92 8.38 -15.01
C GLN A 167 13.98 9.48 -14.49
N PHE A 168 12.67 9.24 -14.49
CA PHE A 168 11.68 10.17 -13.96
C PHE A 168 11.88 10.41 -12.47
N ALA A 169 12.14 9.35 -11.69
CA ALA A 169 12.45 9.45 -10.28
C ALA A 169 13.65 10.39 -10.03
N ARG A 170 14.74 10.20 -10.79
CA ARG A 170 15.95 11.02 -10.67
C ARG A 170 15.73 12.48 -11.09
N GLU A 171 14.92 12.70 -12.12
CA GLU A 171 14.64 14.03 -12.66
C GLU A 171 13.69 14.83 -11.75
N PHE A 172 12.63 14.19 -11.24
CA PHE A 172 11.52 14.88 -10.57
C PHE A 172 11.48 14.71 -9.06
N PHE A 173 12.18 13.71 -8.51
CA PHE A 173 12.24 13.42 -7.07
C PHE A 173 13.70 13.38 -6.59
N PRO A 174 14.50 14.46 -6.80
CA PRO A 174 15.93 14.45 -6.50
C PRO A 174 16.25 14.26 -5.02
N ARG A 175 15.32 14.64 -4.12
CA ARG A 175 15.48 14.41 -2.68
C ARG A 175 15.42 12.91 -2.35
N GLN A 176 14.46 12.20 -2.94
CA GLN A 176 14.25 10.77 -2.77
C GLN A 176 15.36 9.97 -3.43
N THR A 177 15.84 10.40 -4.60
CA THR A 177 16.79 9.64 -5.41
C THR A 177 18.26 9.96 -5.14
N LYS A 178 18.57 10.94 -4.27
CA LYS A 178 19.95 11.31 -3.93
C LYS A 178 20.80 10.12 -3.49
N ALA A 179 20.23 9.20 -2.71
CA ALA A 179 20.94 8.04 -2.18
C ALA A 179 21.23 6.96 -3.23
N LEU A 180 20.62 7.03 -4.42
CA LEU A 180 20.84 6.04 -5.49
C LEU A 180 22.25 6.08 -6.10
N GLN A 181 23.04 7.11 -5.79
CA GLN A 181 24.45 7.23 -6.19
C GLN A 181 25.40 6.49 -5.23
N ASP A 182 24.89 5.90 -4.16
CA ASP A 182 25.71 5.13 -3.21
C ASP A 182 26.41 3.96 -3.94
N PRO A 183 27.73 3.78 -3.78
CA PRO A 183 28.50 2.78 -4.51
C PRO A 183 28.08 1.33 -4.22
N ARG A 184 27.29 1.10 -3.15
CA ARG A 184 26.74 -0.21 -2.82
C ARG A 184 25.51 -0.54 -3.65
N VAL A 185 24.89 0.43 -4.31
CA VAL A 185 23.68 0.26 -5.14
C VAL A 185 24.07 -0.16 -6.55
N ARG A 186 23.54 -1.29 -7.00
CA ARG A 186 23.68 -1.78 -8.37
C ARG A 186 22.30 -1.89 -9.01
N LEU A 187 21.97 -0.93 -9.87
CA LEU A 187 20.79 -0.97 -10.72
C LEU A 187 20.97 -2.02 -11.83
N VAL A 188 19.97 -2.87 -12.02
CA VAL A 188 19.84 -3.85 -13.08
C VAL A 188 18.52 -3.54 -13.79
N VAL A 189 18.59 -3.11 -15.04
CA VAL A 189 17.39 -2.87 -15.84
C VAL A 189 17.02 -4.17 -16.55
N GLN A 190 16.13 -4.95 -15.95
CA GLN A 190 15.76 -6.29 -16.43
C GLN A 190 14.40 -6.73 -15.86
N ASN A 191 13.70 -7.62 -16.57
CA ASN A 191 12.57 -8.35 -16.00
C ASN A 191 13.01 -9.15 -14.76
N ALA A 192 12.35 -8.94 -13.62
CA ALA A 192 12.79 -9.53 -12.37
C ALA A 192 12.57 -11.04 -12.26
N ALA A 193 11.57 -11.62 -12.94
CA ALA A 193 11.39 -13.07 -12.96
C ALA A 193 12.53 -13.75 -13.72
N SER A 194 12.90 -13.22 -14.89
CA SER A 194 14.09 -13.66 -15.63
C SER A 194 15.35 -13.43 -14.81
N PHE A 195 15.49 -12.25 -14.19
CA PHE A 195 16.64 -11.95 -13.33
C PHE A 195 16.76 -12.95 -12.19
N VAL A 196 15.69 -13.27 -11.45
CA VAL A 196 15.73 -14.21 -10.32
C VAL A 196 16.10 -15.62 -10.78
N GLN A 197 15.54 -16.09 -11.90
CA GLN A 197 15.88 -17.40 -12.48
C GLN A 197 17.31 -17.46 -12.99
N GLU A 198 17.75 -16.45 -13.73
CA GLU A 198 19.12 -16.33 -14.20
C GLU A 198 20.07 -16.19 -13.02
N ALA A 199 19.73 -15.34 -12.05
CA ALA A 199 20.53 -15.02 -10.86
C ALA A 199 20.89 -16.26 -10.05
N GLN A 200 20.09 -17.34 -10.09
CA GLN A 200 20.48 -18.63 -9.52
C GLN A 200 21.87 -19.10 -10.03
N TYR A 201 22.29 -18.70 -11.24
CA TYR A 201 23.59 -19.03 -11.83
C TYR A 201 24.72 -18.02 -11.50
N PRO A 202 24.60 -16.68 -11.65
CA PRO A 202 25.61 -15.68 -11.24
C PRO A 202 25.75 -15.46 -9.74
N ILE A 203 24.70 -15.67 -8.94
CA ILE A 203 24.76 -15.50 -7.48
C ILE A 203 25.74 -16.51 -6.86
N ALA A 204 25.94 -17.67 -7.48
CA ALA A 204 27.00 -18.62 -7.09
C ALA A 204 28.43 -18.00 -7.11
N GLN A 205 28.66 -16.91 -7.85
CA GLN A 205 29.93 -16.19 -7.87
C GLN A 205 30.02 -15.03 -6.87
N LEU A 206 28.92 -14.65 -6.21
CA LEU A 206 28.91 -13.65 -5.15
C LEU A 206 29.27 -14.31 -3.81
N ASN A 207 30.54 -14.53 -3.46
CA ASN A 207 31.05 -14.92 -2.13
C ASN A 207 29.96 -15.33 -1.09
N ASN A 208 29.35 -16.53 -1.20
CA ASN A 208 28.21 -17.09 -0.43
C ASN A 208 26.74 -16.94 -0.95
N GLY A 209 26.52 -16.52 -2.18
CA GLY A 209 25.37 -16.96 -2.99
C GLY A 209 23.94 -16.72 -2.50
N THR A 210 23.69 -15.81 -1.56
CA THR A 210 22.34 -15.55 -1.02
C THR A 210 22.14 -14.08 -0.64
N PHE A 211 20.88 -13.67 -0.51
CA PHE A 211 20.46 -12.38 0.04
C PHE A 211 19.95 -12.53 1.48
N ASP A 212 20.24 -11.55 2.31
CA ASP A 212 19.70 -11.45 3.66
C ASP A 212 18.25 -10.93 3.65
N ALA A 213 17.90 -10.11 2.65
CA ALA A 213 16.52 -9.74 2.39
C ALA A 213 16.25 -9.62 0.90
N ILE A 214 15.02 -9.95 0.51
CA ILE A 214 14.45 -9.63 -0.79
C ILE A 214 13.22 -8.76 -0.54
N LEU A 215 13.20 -7.55 -1.09
CA LEU A 215 12.10 -6.60 -0.98
C LEU A 215 11.49 -6.41 -2.36
N ILE A 216 10.21 -6.79 -2.53
CA ILE A 216 9.49 -6.58 -3.78
C ILE A 216 8.57 -5.37 -3.58
N ASP A 217 8.83 -4.34 -4.37
CA ASP A 217 8.16 -3.05 -4.38
C ASP A 217 7.56 -2.84 -5.79
N SER A 218 6.59 -3.69 -6.14
CA SER A 218 6.02 -3.77 -7.48
C SER A 218 4.68 -3.05 -7.57
N THR A 219 4.30 -2.67 -8.79
CA THR A 219 2.93 -2.23 -9.06
C THR A 219 1.98 -3.44 -9.11
N ASP A 220 0.70 -3.23 -8.79
CA ASP A 220 -0.31 -4.31 -8.77
C ASP A 220 -0.81 -4.71 -10.17
N PHE A 221 -0.16 -4.25 -11.25
CA PHE A 221 -0.71 -4.27 -12.61
C PHE A 221 0.29 -4.70 -13.69
N ASN A 222 -0.24 -5.22 -14.80
CA ASN A 222 0.44 -5.41 -16.07
C ASN A 222 1.77 -6.17 -15.98
N ALA A 223 2.89 -5.47 -16.16
CA ALA A 223 4.24 -6.06 -16.23
C ALA A 223 4.66 -6.80 -14.95
N ALA A 224 3.98 -6.55 -13.83
CA ALA A 224 4.25 -7.19 -12.54
C ALA A 224 3.53 -8.53 -12.33
N GLU A 225 2.55 -8.93 -13.17
CA GLU A 225 1.79 -10.18 -13.01
C GLU A 225 2.67 -11.42 -12.73
N PRO A 226 3.81 -11.64 -13.42
CA PRO A 226 4.67 -12.79 -13.15
C PRO A 226 5.26 -12.84 -11.73
N LEU A 227 5.37 -11.69 -11.06
CA LEU A 227 5.94 -11.54 -9.72
C LEU A 227 5.00 -12.04 -8.61
N PHE A 228 3.73 -12.32 -8.92
CA PHE A 228 2.74 -12.76 -7.93
C PHE A 228 2.47 -14.27 -7.95
N SER A 229 3.36 -15.05 -8.58
CA SER A 229 3.22 -16.51 -8.69
C SER A 229 3.95 -17.26 -7.58
N THR A 230 3.39 -18.39 -7.15
CA THR A 230 4.05 -19.31 -6.19
C THR A 230 5.44 -19.73 -6.68
N ALA A 231 5.61 -19.93 -7.99
CA ALA A 231 6.89 -20.30 -8.58
C ALA A 231 7.94 -19.20 -8.37
N PHE A 232 7.59 -17.94 -8.68
CA PHE A 232 8.48 -16.81 -8.47
C PHE A 232 8.86 -16.62 -6.99
N TYR A 233 7.90 -16.74 -6.08
CA TYR A 233 8.18 -16.66 -4.65
C TYR A 233 9.06 -17.81 -4.16
N ASN A 234 8.91 -19.00 -4.72
CA ASN A 234 9.78 -20.13 -4.42
C ASN A 234 11.21 -19.91 -4.96
N ASP A 235 11.36 -19.31 -6.14
CA ASP A 235 12.67 -18.91 -6.65
C ASP A 235 13.32 -17.84 -5.77
N CYS A 236 12.56 -16.85 -5.31
CA CYS A 236 13.03 -15.87 -4.33
C CYS A 236 13.48 -16.54 -3.03
N LYS A 237 12.70 -17.51 -2.53
CA LYS A 237 13.03 -18.28 -1.33
C LYS A 237 14.39 -18.99 -1.47
N HIS A 238 14.69 -19.57 -2.62
CA HIS A 238 15.99 -20.22 -2.87
C HIS A 238 17.18 -19.25 -2.87
N LEU A 239 16.93 -17.96 -3.13
CA LEU A 239 17.97 -16.92 -3.08
C LEU A 239 18.16 -16.33 -1.68
N LEU A 240 17.31 -16.65 -0.71
CA LEU A 240 17.44 -16.16 0.66
C LEU A 240 18.48 -16.96 1.45
N SER A 241 19.19 -16.28 2.34
CA SER A 241 19.97 -16.91 3.40
C SER A 241 19.05 -17.62 4.41
N PRO A 242 19.57 -18.49 5.31
CA PRO A 242 18.73 -19.19 6.29
C PRO A 242 17.88 -18.26 7.18
N LYS A 243 18.44 -17.09 7.55
CA LYS A 243 17.74 -16.03 8.30
C LYS A 243 17.06 -15.01 7.40
N GLY A 244 17.00 -15.27 6.11
CA GLY A 244 16.52 -14.34 5.11
C GLY A 244 15.05 -14.02 5.29
N ILE A 245 14.69 -12.80 4.90
CA ILE A 245 13.31 -12.32 4.93
C ILE A 245 12.92 -11.90 3.51
N LEU A 246 11.83 -12.47 3.00
CA LEU A 246 11.12 -11.94 1.84
C LEU A 246 10.03 -10.99 2.36
N ALA A 247 10.00 -9.78 1.85
CA ALA A 247 8.87 -8.87 2.08
C ALA A 247 8.42 -8.24 0.78
N PHE A 248 7.12 -8.01 0.65
CA PHE A 248 6.56 -7.42 -0.55
C PHE A 248 5.29 -6.63 -0.28
N ASN A 249 5.03 -5.65 -1.13
CA ASN A 249 3.82 -4.86 -1.09
C ASN A 249 2.60 -5.73 -1.42
N LEU A 250 1.55 -5.58 -0.62
CA LEU A 250 0.26 -6.24 -0.83
C LEU A 250 -0.71 -5.20 -1.37
N ASP A 251 -1.80 -4.96 -0.65
CA ASP A 251 -2.85 -4.03 -1.01
C ASP A 251 -3.47 -3.46 0.27
N SER A 252 -4.47 -2.61 0.13
CA SER A 252 -5.37 -2.24 1.21
C SER A 252 -5.94 -3.48 1.90
N PRO A 253 -5.72 -3.64 3.21
CA PRO A 253 -6.33 -4.73 3.97
C PRO A 253 -7.86 -4.65 4.05
N GLN A 254 -8.47 -3.50 3.78
CA GLN A 254 -9.92 -3.34 3.80
C GLN A 254 -10.53 -3.53 2.41
N TRP A 255 -9.93 -2.95 1.38
CA TRP A 255 -10.51 -2.95 0.04
C TRP A 255 -9.98 -4.13 -0.79
N GLY A 256 -8.74 -4.55 -0.57
CA GLY A 256 -8.05 -5.64 -1.27
C GLY A 256 -8.05 -6.99 -0.53
N GLN A 257 -9.05 -7.28 0.31
CA GLN A 257 -9.06 -8.45 1.21
C GLN A 257 -8.76 -9.78 0.51
N VAL A 258 -9.30 -9.99 -0.69
CA VAL A 258 -9.07 -11.22 -1.45
C VAL A 258 -7.60 -11.36 -1.83
N ARG A 259 -6.98 -10.32 -2.39
CA ARG A 259 -5.54 -10.34 -2.75
C ARG A 259 -4.67 -10.57 -1.53
N VAL A 260 -4.93 -9.83 -0.45
CA VAL A 260 -4.20 -9.96 0.82
C VAL A 260 -4.31 -11.38 1.40
N ALA A 261 -5.51 -11.96 1.42
CA ALA A 261 -5.73 -13.32 1.93
C ALA A 261 -5.08 -14.39 1.04
N THR A 262 -5.20 -14.28 -0.29
CA THR A 262 -4.58 -15.20 -1.24
C THR A 262 -3.06 -15.20 -1.11
N ALA A 263 -2.43 -14.01 -1.06
CA ALA A 263 -0.98 -13.91 -0.88
C ALA A 263 -0.55 -14.50 0.47
N SER A 264 -1.32 -14.27 1.54
CA SER A 264 -1.04 -14.82 2.87
C SER A 264 -1.13 -16.35 2.90
N GLU A 265 -2.10 -16.94 2.22
CA GLU A 265 -2.22 -18.39 2.11
C GLU A 265 -1.07 -18.99 1.28
N GLN A 266 -0.73 -18.37 0.15
CA GLN A 266 0.41 -18.78 -0.68
C GLN A 266 1.71 -18.76 0.13
N MET A 267 1.97 -17.67 0.88
CA MET A 267 3.19 -17.57 1.67
C MET A 267 3.23 -18.55 2.84
N SER A 268 2.10 -18.80 3.50
CA SER A 268 2.01 -19.77 4.60
C SER A 268 2.32 -21.20 4.16
N ARG A 269 2.16 -21.52 2.87
CA ARG A 269 2.54 -22.82 2.30
C ARG A 269 4.03 -22.90 1.95
N LEU A 270 4.66 -21.75 1.65
CA LEU A 270 6.06 -21.69 1.25
C LEU A 270 7.00 -21.46 2.44
N PHE A 271 6.61 -20.66 3.43
CA PHE A 271 7.47 -20.27 4.55
C PHE A 271 6.90 -20.72 5.89
N ARG A 272 7.77 -21.05 6.84
CA ARG A 272 7.34 -21.37 8.21
C ARG A 272 6.65 -20.20 8.91
N ASN A 273 7.12 -18.98 8.66
CA ASN A 273 6.57 -17.76 9.23
C ASN A 273 6.09 -16.87 8.09
N ALA A 274 4.78 -16.59 8.05
CA ALA A 274 4.16 -15.68 7.09
C ALA A 274 3.19 -14.75 7.83
N TYR A 275 3.46 -13.44 7.78
CA TYR A 275 2.75 -12.42 8.55
C TYR A 275 2.48 -11.20 7.69
N ILE A 276 1.43 -10.47 8.03
CA ILE A 276 1.13 -9.19 7.41
C ILE A 276 1.55 -8.09 8.37
N PHE A 277 2.20 -7.06 7.83
CA PHE A 277 2.38 -5.79 8.52
C PHE A 277 1.79 -4.64 7.69
N GLN A 278 1.41 -3.57 8.37
CA GLN A 278 0.53 -2.55 7.83
C GLN A 278 1.13 -1.15 7.95
N VAL A 279 0.69 -0.25 7.08
CA VAL A 279 1.11 1.15 7.07
C VAL A 279 -0.08 2.07 6.83
N TYR A 280 -0.08 3.20 7.53
CA TYR A 280 -0.93 4.31 7.18
C TYR A 280 -0.32 5.08 6.00
N GLN A 281 -0.91 4.95 4.82
CA GLN A 281 -0.49 5.62 3.60
C GLN A 281 -1.65 6.51 3.08
N PRO A 282 -1.67 7.81 3.42
CA PRO A 282 -2.84 8.67 3.23
C PRO A 282 -3.31 8.79 1.77
N THR A 283 -2.37 8.73 0.85
CA THR A 283 -2.59 8.96 -0.58
C THR A 283 -2.93 7.69 -1.36
N TYR A 284 -2.68 6.51 -0.78
CA TYR A 284 -3.09 5.25 -1.40
C TYR A 284 -4.55 4.95 -1.10
N ALA A 285 -5.18 4.17 -1.98
CA ALA A 285 -6.57 3.74 -1.82
C ALA A 285 -6.83 3.20 -0.39
N SER A 286 -7.92 3.66 0.23
CA SER A 286 -8.32 3.45 1.64
C SER A 286 -7.54 4.21 2.73
N GLY A 287 -6.41 4.84 2.39
CA GLY A 287 -5.50 5.45 3.38
C GLY A 287 -4.68 4.42 4.18
N HIS A 288 -4.81 3.14 3.86
CA HIS A 288 -4.23 2.03 4.61
C HIS A 288 -3.70 0.99 3.62
N TYR A 289 -2.48 0.55 3.84
CA TYR A 289 -1.79 -0.37 2.94
C TYR A 289 -1.07 -1.44 3.75
N SER A 290 -0.64 -2.51 3.09
CA SER A 290 0.00 -3.62 3.79
C SER A 290 1.10 -4.28 2.99
N PHE A 291 1.86 -5.07 3.70
CA PHE A 291 3.00 -5.81 3.22
C PHE A 291 2.98 -7.22 3.77
N MET A 292 3.56 -8.13 3.02
CA MET A 292 3.86 -9.47 3.44
C MET A 292 5.24 -9.53 4.09
N PHE A 293 5.37 -10.32 5.14
CA PHE A 293 6.61 -10.70 5.79
C PHE A 293 6.70 -12.23 5.77
N ALA A 294 7.74 -12.79 5.16
CA ALA A 294 7.92 -14.24 5.07
C ALA A 294 9.36 -14.66 5.38
N SER A 295 9.53 -15.66 6.25
CA SER A 295 10.84 -16.21 6.64
C SER A 295 10.71 -17.63 7.21
N ASP A 296 11.73 -18.46 7.07
CA ASP A 296 11.75 -19.79 7.70
C ASP A 296 12.25 -19.76 9.16
N GLU A 297 13.10 -18.80 9.52
CA GLU A 297 13.69 -18.69 10.86
C GLU A 297 13.15 -17.50 11.67
N VAL A 298 12.91 -16.35 11.03
CA VAL A 298 12.51 -15.13 11.75
C VAL A 298 11.01 -15.11 11.97
N HIS A 299 10.59 -15.01 13.23
CA HIS A 299 9.20 -14.89 13.62
C HIS A 299 8.98 -13.53 14.29
N PRO A 300 8.13 -12.64 13.75
CA PRO A 300 8.04 -11.23 14.17
C PRO A 300 7.70 -11.03 15.66
N PHE A 301 6.97 -11.98 16.27
CA PHE A 301 6.62 -11.89 17.71
C PHE A 301 7.53 -12.67 18.66
N ARG A 302 8.40 -13.55 18.15
CA ARG A 302 9.23 -14.45 18.97
C ARG A 302 10.72 -14.13 18.83
N THR A 303 11.13 -13.75 17.63
CA THR A 303 12.42 -13.13 17.39
C THR A 303 12.33 -11.68 17.86
N LYS A 304 13.18 -11.27 18.80
CA LYS A 304 13.24 -9.86 19.23
C LYS A 304 14.19 -9.10 18.30
N PRO A 305 13.75 -8.01 17.64
CA PRO A 305 14.67 -7.08 16.99
C PRO A 305 15.74 -6.59 17.97
N ASP A 306 16.99 -6.49 17.50
CA ASP A 306 18.05 -5.82 18.28
C ASP A 306 17.90 -4.30 18.13
N TRP A 307 16.99 -3.73 18.91
CA TRP A 307 16.75 -2.29 18.93
C TRP A 307 17.99 -1.50 19.33
N THR A 308 18.89 -2.08 20.14
CA THR A 308 20.13 -1.41 20.51
C THR A 308 21.05 -1.28 19.30
N ALA A 309 21.18 -2.33 18.48
CA ALA A 309 21.93 -2.27 17.23
C ALA A 309 21.25 -1.36 16.20
N PHE A 310 19.92 -1.39 16.09
CA PHE A 310 19.18 -0.50 15.19
C PHE A 310 19.39 0.98 15.54
N LEU A 311 19.16 1.36 16.81
CA LEU A 311 19.29 2.75 17.27
C LEU A 311 20.74 3.26 17.18
N ARG A 312 21.74 2.38 17.36
CA ARG A 312 23.16 2.71 17.15
C ARG A 312 23.47 3.18 15.73
N LYS A 313 22.68 2.78 14.73
CA LYS A 313 22.82 3.23 13.33
C LYS A 313 22.43 4.70 13.13
N ARG A 314 21.72 5.31 14.10
CA ARG A 314 21.24 6.71 14.06
C ARG A 314 20.45 7.04 12.78
N ILE A 315 19.68 6.06 12.31
CA ILE A 315 18.79 6.22 11.15
C ILE A 315 17.69 7.19 11.54
N VAL A 316 17.55 8.27 10.78
CA VAL A 316 16.47 9.24 10.95
C VAL A 316 15.25 8.76 10.15
N THR A 317 14.14 8.63 10.86
CA THR A 317 12.84 8.23 10.36
C THR A 317 11.79 9.29 10.69
N SER A 318 10.77 9.42 9.84
CA SER A 318 9.65 10.35 10.02
C SER A 318 8.37 9.63 10.46
N TYR A 319 8.26 8.33 10.15
CA TYR A 319 7.11 7.49 10.46
C TYR A 319 7.51 6.30 11.34
N TYR A 320 8.55 5.58 10.94
CA TYR A 320 8.92 4.32 11.58
C TYR A 320 9.63 4.51 12.91
N ASN A 321 9.23 3.76 13.93
CA ASN A 321 9.88 3.65 15.23
C ASN A 321 9.57 2.27 15.87
N PRO A 322 10.19 1.90 17.00
CA PRO A 322 9.95 0.59 17.61
C PRO A 322 8.48 0.30 17.97
N ASP A 323 7.72 1.31 18.39
CA ASP A 323 6.30 1.12 18.74
C ASP A 323 5.46 0.90 17.49
N VAL A 324 5.68 1.71 16.46
CA VAL A 324 5.04 1.58 15.14
C VAL A 324 5.38 0.23 14.50
N HIS A 325 6.61 -0.26 14.67
CA HIS A 325 7.01 -1.58 14.19
C HIS A 325 6.11 -2.68 14.74
N TYR A 326 5.95 -2.76 16.06
CA TYR A 326 5.10 -3.80 16.65
C TYR A 326 3.63 -3.58 16.32
N ALA A 327 3.17 -2.32 16.34
CA ALA A 327 1.80 -1.98 15.98
C ALA A 327 1.45 -2.35 14.53
N SER A 328 2.41 -2.28 13.60
CA SER A 328 2.19 -2.61 12.20
C SER A 328 1.73 -4.06 11.98
N PHE A 329 2.15 -4.98 12.84
CA PHE A 329 1.75 -6.39 12.78
C PHE A 329 0.39 -6.68 13.45
N LEU A 330 -0.26 -5.67 14.04
CA LEU A 330 -1.57 -5.81 14.68
C LEU A 330 -2.69 -5.62 13.67
N LEU A 331 -3.35 -6.72 13.33
CA LEU A 331 -4.41 -6.73 12.32
C LEU A 331 -5.78 -6.47 12.96
N ALA A 332 -6.65 -5.72 12.27
CA ALA A 332 -8.05 -5.55 12.68
C ALA A 332 -8.80 -6.89 12.66
N THR A 333 -9.80 -7.04 13.55
CA THR A 333 -10.58 -8.28 13.71
C THR A 333 -11.16 -8.80 12.38
N GLN A 334 -11.72 -7.91 11.55
CA GLN A 334 -12.28 -8.31 10.25
C GLN A 334 -11.23 -8.96 9.35
N LEU A 335 -10.03 -8.39 9.26
CA LEU A 335 -8.95 -8.97 8.47
C LEU A 335 -8.52 -10.32 9.05
N GLN A 336 -8.43 -10.45 10.37
CA GLN A 336 -8.10 -11.73 11.01
C GLN A 336 -9.12 -12.83 10.70
N THR A 337 -10.39 -12.50 10.41
CA THR A 337 -11.40 -13.51 10.06
C THR A 337 -11.26 -14.05 8.65
N VAL A 338 -10.65 -13.30 7.72
CA VAL A 338 -10.43 -13.72 6.33
C VAL A 338 -9.05 -14.35 6.11
N LEU A 339 -8.12 -14.16 7.06
CA LEU A 339 -6.80 -14.76 7.06
C LEU A 339 -6.81 -16.11 7.77
N HIS A 340 -6.86 -17.20 7.00
CA HIS A 340 -6.73 -18.55 7.56
C HIS A 340 -5.25 -18.85 7.87
N GLY A 341 -4.95 -19.23 9.11
CA GLY A 341 -3.61 -19.68 9.50
C GLY A 341 -2.64 -18.58 9.96
N VAL A 342 -3.04 -17.31 9.96
CA VAL A 342 -2.21 -16.21 10.52
C VAL A 342 -2.37 -16.15 12.04
N PRO A 343 -1.29 -16.35 12.83
CA PRO A 343 -1.39 -16.33 14.29
C PRO A 343 -1.85 -14.98 14.82
N ARG A 344 -2.83 -14.98 15.74
CA ARG A 344 -3.30 -13.76 16.39
C ARG A 344 -2.33 -13.39 17.50
N LEU A 345 -2.00 -12.11 17.62
CA LEU A 345 -0.95 -11.67 18.52
C LEU A 345 -1.13 -12.11 19.99
N HIS A 346 -2.35 -12.04 20.54
CA HIS A 346 -2.65 -12.49 21.91
C HIS A 346 -2.40 -14.00 22.12
N GLN A 347 -2.31 -14.80 21.06
CA GLN A 347 -2.05 -16.24 21.13
C GLN A 347 -0.54 -16.57 21.12
N VAL A 348 0.30 -15.67 20.64
CA VAL A 348 1.74 -15.93 20.40
C VAL A 348 2.69 -15.09 21.25
N ALA A 349 2.22 -13.97 21.82
CA ALA A 349 3.03 -13.10 22.67
C ALA A 349 2.20 -12.37 23.76
N PRO A 350 1.66 -13.10 24.76
CA PRO A 350 0.86 -12.51 25.83
C PRO A 350 1.63 -11.46 26.65
N ASP A 351 2.95 -11.66 26.81
CA ASP A 351 3.82 -10.77 27.59
C ASP A 351 4.04 -9.38 26.96
N ILE A 352 3.73 -9.21 25.67
CA ILE A 352 3.91 -7.92 24.96
C ILE A 352 2.68 -7.01 25.16
N PHE A 353 1.49 -7.58 25.40
CA PHE A 353 0.25 -6.82 25.59
C PHE A 353 -0.53 -7.34 26.82
N PRO A 354 -0.16 -6.90 28.04
CA PRO A 354 -0.76 -7.40 29.29
C PRO A 354 -2.27 -7.08 29.43
N TYR A 355 -2.82 -6.23 28.55
CA TYR A 355 -4.24 -5.84 28.56
C TYR A 355 -5.21 -6.97 28.18
N TYR A 356 -4.74 -8.04 27.52
CA TYR A 356 -5.58 -9.20 27.19
C TYR A 356 -5.77 -10.18 28.35
N ASP A 357 -4.97 -10.05 29.42
CA ASP A 357 -5.03 -10.88 30.62
C ASP A 357 -5.92 -10.29 31.73
N VAL A 358 -6.75 -9.29 31.42
CA VAL A 358 -7.73 -8.76 32.38
C VAL A 358 -8.97 -9.66 32.35
N PRO A 359 -9.22 -10.49 33.39
CA PRO A 359 -10.41 -11.33 33.43
C PRO A 359 -11.64 -10.43 33.44
N GLY A 360 -12.47 -10.53 32.39
CA GLY A 360 -13.76 -9.85 32.31
C GLY A 360 -13.83 -8.52 31.54
N VAL A 361 -12.78 -8.06 30.85
CA VAL A 361 -12.82 -6.74 30.16
C VAL A 361 -12.89 -6.82 28.62
N LEU A 362 -12.56 -7.95 27.97
CA LEU A 362 -12.69 -8.08 26.52
C LEU A 362 -13.49 -9.32 26.12
N GLY A 363 -14.78 -9.31 26.47
CA GLY A 363 -15.79 -10.02 25.70
C GLY A 363 -16.00 -9.34 24.35
N TRP A 364 -15.03 -9.42 23.44
CA TRP A 364 -15.34 -9.18 22.03
C TRP A 364 -16.16 -10.39 21.56
N PRO A 365 -17.41 -10.21 21.13
CA PRO A 365 -18.19 -11.31 20.59
C PRO A 365 -17.44 -11.86 19.38
N VAL A 366 -16.87 -13.05 19.53
CA VAL A 366 -16.46 -13.86 18.39
C VAL A 366 -17.75 -14.16 17.65
N ALA A 367 -17.90 -13.62 16.44
CA ALA A 367 -18.99 -14.01 15.56
C ALA A 367 -18.80 -15.50 15.23
N THR A 368 -19.35 -16.37 16.08
CA THR A 368 -19.60 -17.76 15.71
C THR A 368 -20.62 -17.69 14.58
N ARG A 369 -20.28 -18.25 13.42
CA ARG A 369 -21.26 -18.53 12.37
C ARG A 369 -22.40 -19.32 13.00
N GLU A 370 -23.52 -18.66 13.29
CA GLU A 370 -24.79 -19.36 13.38
C GLU A 370 -25.12 -19.81 11.96
N SER A 371 -25.15 -21.13 11.80
CA SER A 371 -25.70 -21.80 10.64
C SER A 371 -27.14 -21.38 10.42
N THR A 372 -27.41 -20.75 9.27
CA THR A 372 -28.70 -20.77 8.58
C THR A 372 -28.46 -20.79 7.09
#